data_AF-A0A1H7HH47-F1
#
_entry.id   AF-A0A1H7HH47-F1
#
_cell.length_a   1.000
_cell.length_b   1.000
_cell.length_c   1.000
_cell.angle_alpha   90.00
_cell.angle_beta   90.00
_cell.angle_gamma   90.00
#
_symmetry.space_group_name_H-M   'P 1'
#
loop_
_entity.id
_entity.type
_entity.pdbx_description
1 polymer ?
#
loop_
_entity_poly.entity_id
_entity_poly.type
_entity_poly.pdbx_seq_one_letter_code
_entity_poly.pdbx_strand_id
1 'polypeptide(L)'
;MSNASILGIAALIAAATAFPAHAADKRYPLADVMKIEITEPSIRSAWENKNFLDCDDVVLTEEDVRHALRHMRKVSEKSYFDEYAERTGCLGGARVTFKSGKAIAIGIEPTGRINTFELNAKLKPIPGPETYYECDPCKARKMELLKDALNRADERRLRKLEAEGKIPPGEAERRLKALRASR
;
A
#
# COMPACT_ATOMS: atom_id res chain seq x y z
N MET A 1 2.68 68.82 7.85
CA MET A 1 1.77 67.83 7.23
C MET A 1 2.62 66.73 6.60
N SER A 2 2.45 65.53 7.14
CA SER A 2 2.69 64.18 6.61
C SER A 2 4.09 63.75 6.12
N ASN A 3 4.80 63.11 7.05
CA ASN A 3 5.59 61.87 6.95
C ASN A 3 5.55 61.13 5.60
N ALA A 4 6.73 60.89 5.03
CA ALA A 4 6.93 59.85 4.02
C ALA A 4 7.81 58.74 4.63
N SER A 5 7.15 57.79 5.29
CA SER A 5 7.73 56.48 5.59
C SER A 5 7.64 55.64 4.32
N ILE A 6 8.78 55.25 3.75
CA ILE A 6 8.84 54.22 2.70
C ILE A 6 9.66 53.06 3.25
N LEU A 7 8.96 52.17 3.94
CA LEU A 7 9.38 50.80 4.21
C LEU A 7 9.14 50.00 2.91
N GLY A 8 10.20 49.51 2.28
CA GLY A 8 10.15 48.82 0.99
C GLY A 8 10.83 47.45 1.02
N ILE A 9 10.14 46.47 1.61
CA ILE A 9 10.07 45.03 1.25
C ILE A 9 11.41 44.28 1.07
N ALA A 10 11.77 43.50 2.09
CA ALA A 10 12.70 42.39 1.98
C ALA A 10 12.07 41.26 1.15
N ALA A 11 12.70 40.89 0.04
CA ALA A 11 12.33 39.71 -0.75
C ALA A 11 12.78 38.44 -0.02
N LEU A 12 11.84 37.75 0.62
CA LEU A 12 12.04 36.35 1.04
C LEU A 12 11.94 35.45 -0.20
N ILE A 13 13.09 35.03 -0.72
CA ILE A 13 13.16 33.89 -1.63
C ILE A 13 12.90 32.64 -0.79
N ALA A 14 11.65 32.20 -0.73
CA ALA A 14 11.33 30.86 -0.27
C ALA A 14 11.85 29.87 -1.32
N ALA A 15 13.09 29.42 -1.16
CA ALA A 15 13.57 28.24 -1.85
C ALA A 15 12.74 27.05 -1.34
N ALA A 16 11.72 26.65 -2.10
CA ALA A 16 11.02 25.40 -1.89
C ALA A 16 12.05 24.27 -2.07
N THR A 17 12.58 23.78 -0.96
CA THR A 17 13.31 22.51 -0.93
C THR A 17 12.29 21.41 -1.20
N ALA A 18 12.04 21.15 -2.48
CA ALA A 18 11.46 19.88 -2.90
C ALA A 18 12.48 18.79 -2.55
N PHE A 19 12.44 18.31 -1.30
CA PHE A 19 13.15 17.10 -0.92
C PHE A 19 12.71 15.99 -1.88
N PRO A 20 13.63 15.23 -2.48
CA PRO A 20 13.25 14.05 -3.26
C PRO A 20 12.88 12.96 -2.26
N ALA A 21 11.75 13.09 -1.56
CA ALA A 21 11.34 12.20 -0.48
C ALA A 21 10.81 10.83 -0.97
N HIS A 22 10.99 10.52 -2.27
CA HIS A 22 10.27 9.46 -2.98
C HIS A 22 11.14 8.74 -4.02
N ALA A 23 12.43 8.52 -3.72
CA ALA A 23 13.26 7.71 -4.60
C ALA A 23 13.05 6.22 -4.27
N ALA A 24 12.67 5.44 -5.29
CA ALA A 24 12.65 3.98 -5.22
C ALA A 24 14.00 3.40 -4.79
N ASP A 25 13.99 2.22 -4.18
CA ASP A 25 15.22 1.54 -3.80
C ASP A 25 16.06 1.17 -5.03
N LYS A 26 17.24 1.78 -5.14
CA LYS A 26 18.17 1.60 -6.27
C LYS A 26 18.67 0.16 -6.42
N ARG A 27 18.53 -0.70 -5.41
CA ARG A 27 18.90 -2.12 -5.51
C ARG A 27 17.98 -2.90 -6.44
N TYR A 28 16.79 -2.39 -6.73
CA TYR A 28 15.75 -3.06 -7.51
C TYR A 28 15.18 -2.14 -8.61
N PRO A 29 16.03 -1.69 -9.56
CA PRO A 29 15.60 -0.74 -10.57
C PRO A 29 14.59 -1.36 -11.53
N LEU A 30 13.45 -0.69 -11.71
CA LEU A 30 12.38 -1.14 -12.62
C LEU A 30 12.89 -1.37 -14.06
N ALA A 31 13.83 -0.55 -14.52
CA ALA A 31 14.41 -0.64 -15.87
C ALA A 31 15.17 -1.95 -16.14
N ASP A 32 15.61 -2.63 -15.08
CA ASP A 32 16.33 -3.90 -15.18
C ASP A 32 15.45 -5.10 -14.94
N VAL A 33 14.14 -4.92 -14.70
CA VAL A 33 13.21 -6.04 -14.55
C VAL A 33 13.12 -6.78 -15.89
N MET A 34 13.48 -8.06 -15.86
CA MET A 34 13.40 -8.97 -16.98
C MET A 34 12.10 -9.78 -16.94
N LYS A 35 11.72 -10.28 -15.76
CA LYS A 35 10.52 -11.11 -15.56
C LYS A 35 9.86 -10.79 -14.23
N ILE A 36 8.53 -10.78 -14.22
CA ILE A 36 7.71 -10.82 -13.01
C ILE A 36 6.86 -12.10 -13.11
N GLU A 37 6.76 -12.83 -12.00
CA GLU A 37 5.93 -14.02 -11.90
C GLU A 37 5.11 -13.90 -10.61
N ILE A 38 3.80 -13.79 -10.74
CA ILE A 38 2.92 -13.82 -9.57
C ILE A 38 2.87 -15.26 -9.06
N THR A 39 3.42 -15.50 -7.87
CA THR A 39 3.46 -16.83 -7.27
C THR A 39 2.20 -17.10 -6.46
N GLU A 40 1.71 -16.07 -5.77
CA GLU A 40 0.57 -16.17 -4.87
C GLU A 40 -0.26 -14.88 -5.05
N PRO A 41 -1.35 -14.90 -5.83
CA PRO A 41 -2.08 -13.67 -6.15
C PRO A 41 -2.74 -13.06 -4.91
N SER A 42 -3.05 -13.87 -3.90
CA SER A 42 -3.58 -13.45 -2.61
C SER A 42 -3.42 -14.55 -1.56
N ILE A 43 -2.93 -14.20 -0.38
CA ILE A 43 -2.81 -15.08 0.78
C ILE A 43 -3.44 -14.39 1.98
N ARG A 44 -4.15 -15.21 2.78
CA ARG A 44 -4.71 -14.83 4.06
C ARG A 44 -3.70 -15.13 5.16
N SER A 45 -3.55 -14.20 6.08
CA SER A 45 -2.85 -14.42 7.35
C SER A 45 -3.83 -14.41 8.52
N ALA A 46 -3.34 -14.70 9.73
CA ALA A 46 -4.12 -14.58 10.96
C ALA A 46 -4.67 -13.16 11.22
N TRP A 47 -4.16 -12.15 10.50
CA TRP A 47 -4.57 -10.75 10.60
C TRP A 47 -5.68 -10.37 9.60
N GLU A 48 -6.17 -11.31 8.78
CA GLU A 48 -7.26 -11.04 7.83
C GLU A 48 -8.52 -10.53 8.54
N ASN A 49 -9.04 -9.39 8.10
CA ASN A 49 -10.33 -8.88 8.53
C ASN A 49 -11.31 -8.75 7.36
N LYS A 50 -12.16 -9.77 7.18
CA LYS A 50 -13.19 -9.81 6.11
C LYS A 50 -14.26 -8.73 6.21
N ASN A 51 -14.40 -8.05 7.36
CA ASN A 51 -15.27 -6.88 7.52
C ASN A 51 -14.59 -5.58 7.04
N PHE A 52 -13.29 -5.62 6.78
CA PHE A 52 -12.54 -4.56 6.14
C PHE A 52 -12.28 -4.88 4.67
N LEU A 53 -11.70 -6.06 4.39
CA LEU A 53 -11.38 -6.51 3.05
C LEU A 53 -11.37 -8.04 3.01
N ASP A 54 -12.02 -8.64 2.03
CA ASP A 54 -11.89 -10.09 1.78
C ASP A 54 -10.68 -10.31 0.89
N CYS A 55 -9.74 -11.17 1.29
CA CYS A 55 -8.55 -11.38 0.47
C CYS A 55 -8.87 -12.01 -0.90
N ASP A 56 -10.03 -12.63 -1.07
CA ASP A 56 -10.47 -13.12 -2.38
C ASP A 56 -10.75 -11.98 -3.38
N ASP A 57 -11.02 -10.78 -2.88
CA ASP A 57 -11.22 -9.57 -3.68
C ASP A 57 -9.89 -8.85 -4.00
N VAL A 58 -8.79 -9.26 -3.38
CA VAL A 58 -7.46 -8.65 -3.54
C VAL A 58 -6.61 -9.52 -4.43
N VAL A 59 -6.42 -9.12 -5.69
CA VAL A 59 -5.56 -9.87 -6.61
C VAL A 59 -4.32 -9.06 -6.93
N LEU A 60 -3.14 -9.57 -6.60
CA LEU A 60 -1.88 -8.98 -7.00
C LEU A 60 -1.65 -9.19 -8.51
N THR A 61 -1.31 -8.11 -9.20
CA THR A 61 -1.00 -8.11 -10.63
C THR A 61 0.46 -7.75 -10.89
N GLU A 62 0.96 -8.03 -12.09
CA GLU A 62 2.30 -7.57 -12.48
C GLU A 62 2.43 -6.04 -12.43
N GLU A 63 1.37 -5.31 -12.77
CA GLU A 63 1.38 -3.85 -12.71
C GLU A 63 1.54 -3.33 -11.28
N ASP A 64 0.88 -3.98 -10.31
CA ASP A 64 1.06 -3.67 -8.88
C ASP A 64 2.53 -3.83 -8.46
N VAL A 65 3.18 -4.92 -8.90
CA VAL A 65 4.61 -5.16 -8.62
C VAL A 65 5.49 -4.10 -9.28
N ARG A 66 5.23 -3.73 -10.55
CA ARG A 66 5.98 -2.66 -11.22
C ARG A 66 5.80 -1.31 -10.54
N HIS A 67 4.58 -1.03 -10.08
CA HIS A 67 4.26 0.20 -9.36
C HIS A 67 4.98 0.24 -8.01
N ALA A 68 5.02 -0.88 -7.28
CA ALA A 68 5.78 -1.03 -6.06
C ALA A 68 7.28 -0.80 -6.27
N LEU A 69 7.91 -1.48 -7.24
CA LEU A 69 9.33 -1.28 -7.54
C LEU A 69 9.67 0.18 -7.91
N ARG A 70 8.71 0.93 -8.46
CA ARG A 70 8.89 2.35 -8.80
C ARG A 70 8.77 3.30 -7.62
N HIS A 71 8.07 2.91 -6.55
CA HIS A 71 7.65 3.84 -5.50
C HIS A 71 7.94 3.39 -4.07
N MET A 72 8.34 2.14 -3.86
CA MET A 72 8.61 1.60 -2.54
C MET A 72 9.80 2.29 -1.88
N ARG A 73 9.64 2.58 -0.59
CA ARG A 73 10.64 3.25 0.24
C ARG A 73 11.03 2.34 1.39
N LYS A 74 12.32 2.13 1.56
CA LYS A 74 12.84 1.27 2.63
C LYS A 74 12.47 1.85 3.99
N VAL A 75 11.94 1.01 4.87
CA VAL A 75 11.65 1.35 6.27
C VAL A 75 12.41 0.41 7.21
N SER A 76 12.45 0.76 8.50
CA SER A 76 13.01 -0.14 9.51
C SER A 76 12.06 -1.30 9.79
N GLU A 77 12.60 -2.44 10.20
CA GLU A 77 11.82 -3.59 10.65
C GLU A 77 10.88 -3.22 11.80
N LYS A 78 11.33 -2.39 12.76
CA LYS A 78 10.50 -1.89 13.84
C LYS A 78 9.29 -1.10 13.32
N SER A 79 9.50 -0.19 12.37
CA SER A 79 8.40 0.58 11.75
C SER A 79 7.44 -0.34 11.01
N TYR A 80 7.98 -1.32 10.30
CA TYR A 80 7.16 -2.30 9.61
C TYR A 80 6.34 -3.12 10.62
N PHE A 81 6.90 -3.58 11.72
CA PHE A 81 6.18 -4.42 12.69
C PHE A 81 5.44 -3.65 13.78
N ASP A 82 5.35 -2.33 13.69
CA ASP A 82 4.60 -1.49 14.63
C ASP A 82 3.15 -1.98 14.80
N GLU A 83 2.67 -2.01 16.06
CA GLU A 83 1.35 -2.54 16.41
C GLU A 83 0.19 -1.69 15.86
N TYR A 84 0.45 -0.42 15.57
CA TYR A 84 -0.51 0.52 14.98
C TYR A 84 -0.42 0.58 13.45
N ALA A 85 0.52 -0.15 12.84
CA ALA A 85 0.63 -0.18 11.39
C ALA A 85 -0.61 -0.82 10.75
N GLU A 86 -1.19 -0.14 9.76
CA GLU A 86 -2.36 -0.66 9.04
C GLU A 86 -2.03 -1.96 8.30
N ARG A 87 -2.68 -3.05 8.69
CA ARG A 87 -2.55 -4.36 8.06
C ARG A 87 -3.92 -4.89 7.69
N THR A 88 -4.01 -5.44 6.50
CA THR A 88 -5.22 -6.13 6.04
C THR A 88 -5.14 -7.62 6.32
N GLY A 89 -3.91 -8.14 6.41
CA GLY A 89 -3.65 -9.57 6.43
C GLY A 89 -3.82 -10.24 5.06
N CYS A 90 -4.05 -9.47 3.98
CA CYS A 90 -4.13 -9.93 2.60
C CYS A 90 -2.81 -9.63 1.86
N LEU A 91 -1.97 -10.65 1.69
CA LEU A 91 -0.65 -10.51 1.09
C LEU A 91 -0.61 -11.17 -0.28
N GLY A 92 -0.23 -10.43 -1.32
CA GLY A 92 0.13 -11.01 -2.62
C GLY A 92 1.64 -11.24 -2.71
N GLY A 93 2.07 -12.37 -3.28
CA GLY A 93 3.46 -12.73 -3.49
C GLY A 93 3.83 -12.79 -4.98
N ALA A 94 5.00 -12.26 -5.32
CA ALA A 94 5.59 -12.39 -6.65
C ALA A 94 7.09 -12.64 -6.59
N ARG A 95 7.65 -13.18 -7.67
CA ARG A 95 9.08 -13.23 -7.95
C ARG A 95 9.42 -12.23 -9.04
N VAL A 96 10.53 -11.51 -8.85
CA VAL A 96 11.07 -10.57 -9.82
C VAL A 96 12.48 -10.99 -10.17
N THR A 97 12.74 -11.18 -11.46
CA THR A 97 14.08 -11.46 -11.99
C THR A 97 14.57 -10.26 -12.77
N PHE A 98 15.82 -9.87 -12.52
CA PHE A 98 16.48 -8.74 -13.16
C PHE A 98 17.44 -9.22 -14.25
N LYS A 99 17.77 -8.34 -15.20
CA LYS A 99 18.70 -8.61 -16.32
C LYS A 99 20.09 -9.06 -15.84
N SER A 100 20.50 -8.65 -14.64
CA SER A 100 21.77 -9.05 -14.02
C SER A 100 21.78 -10.51 -13.54
N GLY A 101 20.65 -11.22 -13.58
CA GLY A 101 20.48 -12.54 -12.97
C GLY A 101 20.11 -12.49 -11.49
N LYS A 102 20.12 -11.30 -10.85
CA LYS A 102 19.56 -11.11 -9.50
C LYS A 102 18.06 -11.45 -9.52
N ALA A 103 17.56 -12.03 -8.43
CA ALA A 103 16.13 -12.22 -8.24
C ALA A 103 15.72 -11.91 -6.79
N ILE A 104 14.48 -11.46 -6.63
CA ILE A 104 13.84 -11.29 -5.32
C ILE A 104 12.47 -11.95 -5.34
N ALA A 105 11.99 -12.33 -4.16
CA ALA A 105 10.56 -12.40 -3.93
C ALA A 105 10.11 -11.11 -3.25
N ILE A 106 8.89 -10.72 -3.55
CA ILE A 106 8.25 -9.52 -3.04
C ILE A 106 6.84 -9.88 -2.58
N GLY A 107 6.53 -9.56 -1.32
CA GLY A 107 5.19 -9.58 -0.77
C GLY A 107 4.62 -8.16 -0.75
N ILE A 108 3.36 -7.99 -1.14
CA ILE A 108 2.69 -6.69 -1.23
C ILE A 108 1.28 -6.80 -0.63
N GLU A 109 1.01 -6.00 0.42
CA GLU A 109 -0.35 -5.81 0.94
C GLU A 109 -1.04 -4.62 0.25
N PRO A 110 -2.38 -4.61 0.15
CA PRO A 110 -3.14 -3.46 -0.35
C PRO A 110 -2.91 -2.16 0.44
N THR A 111 -2.39 -2.24 1.66
CA THR A 111 -2.01 -1.08 2.47
C THR A 111 -0.68 -0.44 2.03
N GLY A 112 -0.02 -0.98 1.01
CA GLY A 112 1.28 -0.50 0.51
C GLY A 112 2.48 -1.00 1.32
N ARG A 113 2.24 -1.88 2.30
CA ARG A 113 3.30 -2.59 3.02
C ARG A 113 3.92 -3.66 2.13
N ILE A 114 5.24 -3.67 2.10
CA ILE A 114 6.00 -4.54 1.21
C ILE A 114 7.16 -5.17 1.99
N ASN A 115 7.39 -6.45 1.78
CA ASN A 115 8.60 -7.13 2.22
C ASN A 115 9.30 -7.81 1.03
N THR A 116 10.63 -7.87 1.07
CA THR A 116 11.43 -8.53 0.03
C THR A 116 12.48 -9.44 0.64
N PHE A 117 12.75 -10.57 -0.01
CA PHE A 117 13.91 -11.42 0.24
C PHE A 117 14.64 -11.74 -1.05
N GLU A 118 15.97 -11.79 -0.99
CA GLU A 118 16.80 -12.14 -2.14
C GLU A 118 16.70 -13.64 -2.43
N LEU A 119 16.72 -13.99 -3.72
CA LEU A 119 16.65 -15.36 -4.20
C LEU A 119 17.98 -15.77 -4.82
N ASN A 120 18.38 -17.02 -4.60
CA ASN A 120 19.53 -17.60 -5.28
C ASN A 120 19.19 -17.94 -6.74
N ALA A 121 20.18 -18.40 -7.51
CA ALA A 121 20.00 -18.78 -8.92
C ALA A 121 18.97 -19.91 -9.15
N LYS A 122 18.63 -20.68 -8.10
CA LYS A 122 17.56 -21.71 -8.12
C LYS A 122 16.21 -21.16 -7.67
N LEU A 123 16.06 -19.83 -7.58
CA LEU A 123 14.88 -19.10 -7.11
C LEU A 123 14.42 -19.49 -5.69
N LYS A 124 15.36 -19.92 -4.85
CA LYS A 124 15.10 -20.19 -3.43
C LYS A 124 15.55 -19.01 -2.56
N PRO A 125 14.84 -18.71 -1.45
CA PRO A 125 15.26 -17.69 -0.50
C PRO A 125 16.71 -17.90 -0.06
N ILE A 126 17.50 -16.83 -0.11
CA ILE A 126 18.83 -16.80 0.51
C ILE A 126 18.61 -16.53 2.00
N PRO A 127 19.23 -17.29 2.92
CA PRO A 127 19.15 -17.01 4.34
C PRO A 127 19.64 -15.59 4.65
N GLY A 128 18.81 -14.78 5.31
CA GLY A 128 19.11 -13.40 5.64
C GLY A 128 17.85 -12.65 6.10
N PRO A 129 18.01 -11.44 6.67
CA PRO A 129 16.88 -10.63 7.07
C PRO A 129 16.10 -10.15 5.84
N GLU A 130 14.78 -10.17 5.94
CA GLU A 130 13.94 -9.50 4.97
C GLU A 130 14.26 -8.01 4.93
N THR A 131 13.97 -7.38 3.79
CA THR A 131 13.91 -5.93 3.75
C THR A 131 12.48 -5.46 3.64
N TYR A 132 12.15 -4.43 4.41
CA TYR A 132 10.80 -3.90 4.54
C TYR A 132 10.67 -2.53 3.87
N TYR A 133 9.50 -2.28 3.29
CA TYR A 133 9.19 -1.05 2.59
C TYR A 133 7.74 -0.63 2.83
N GLU A 134 7.51 0.65 2.58
CA GLU A 134 6.19 1.24 2.44
C GLU A 134 6.05 1.90 1.07
N CYS A 135 4.84 1.92 0.54
CA CYS A 135 4.49 2.51 -0.73
C CYS A 135 3.10 3.16 -0.66
N ASP A 136 3.05 4.43 -0.24
CA ASP A 136 1.81 5.21 -0.20
C ASP A 136 1.11 5.29 -1.57
N PRO A 137 1.83 5.47 -2.71
CA PRO A 137 1.18 5.42 -4.03
C PRO A 137 0.54 4.06 -4.34
N CYS A 138 1.14 2.96 -3.87
CA CYS A 138 0.58 1.62 -4.03
C CYS A 138 -0.73 1.48 -3.23
N LYS A 139 -0.76 1.96 -1.98
CA LYS A 139 -1.96 2.00 -1.15
C LYS A 139 -3.08 2.76 -1.84
N ALA A 140 -2.80 3.99 -2.25
CA ALA A 140 -3.79 4.85 -2.90
C ALA A 140 -4.35 4.20 -4.18
N ARG A 141 -3.48 3.73 -5.07
CA ARG A 141 -3.87 3.06 -6.31
C ARG A 141 -4.68 1.79 -6.04
N LYS A 142 -4.25 0.96 -5.09
CA LYS A 142 -4.92 -0.32 -4.82
C LYS A 142 -6.28 -0.13 -4.16
N MET A 143 -6.40 0.80 -3.20
CA MET A 143 -7.67 1.09 -2.55
C MET A 143 -8.71 1.67 -3.51
N GLU A 144 -8.28 2.45 -4.50
CA GLU A 144 -9.16 2.93 -5.59
C GLU A 144 -9.73 1.78 -6.42
N LEU A 145 -8.90 0.79 -6.77
CA LEU A 145 -9.32 -0.41 -7.50
C LEU A 145 -10.21 -1.34 -6.68
N LEU A 146 -10.18 -1.23 -5.34
CA LEU A 146 -10.93 -2.09 -4.42
C LEU A 146 -12.24 -1.47 -3.93
N LYS A 147 -12.71 -0.37 -4.52
CA LYS A 147 -13.96 0.31 -4.13
C LYS A 147 -15.16 -0.63 -3.97
N ASP A 148 -15.37 -1.52 -4.93
CA ASP A 148 -16.48 -2.48 -4.88
C ASP A 148 -16.30 -3.52 -3.77
N ALA A 149 -15.08 -4.00 -3.54
CA ALA A 149 -14.76 -4.92 -2.45
C ALA A 149 -15.01 -4.27 -1.08
N LEU A 150 -14.58 -3.02 -0.92
CA LEU A 150 -14.82 -2.23 0.28
C LEU A 150 -16.32 -1.99 0.49
N ASN A 151 -17.09 -1.74 -0.58
CA ASN A 151 -18.54 -1.59 -0.49
C ASN A 151 -19.23 -2.88 -0.03
N ARG A 152 -18.78 -4.05 -0.51
CA ARG A 152 -19.26 -5.36 -0.03
C ARG A 152 -18.88 -5.62 1.42
N ALA A 153 -17.66 -5.24 1.83
CA ALA A 153 -17.20 -5.36 3.20
C ALA A 153 -18.04 -4.49 4.17
N ASP A 154 -18.30 -3.24 3.78
CA ASP A 154 -19.19 -2.33 4.52
C ASP A 154 -20.60 -2.91 4.64
N GLU A 155 -21.12 -3.53 3.58
CA GLU A 155 -22.43 -4.18 3.61
C GLU A 155 -22.47 -5.35 4.58
N ARG A 156 -21.50 -6.27 4.52
CA ARG A 156 -21.38 -7.39 5.47
C ARG A 156 -21.33 -6.88 6.91
N ARG A 157 -20.49 -5.87 7.16
CA ARG A 157 -20.30 -5.28 8.50
C ARG A 157 -21.59 -4.64 9.02
N LEU A 158 -22.24 -3.79 8.22
CA LEU A 158 -23.42 -3.04 8.65
C LEU A 158 -24.63 -3.96 8.84
N ARG A 159 -24.86 -4.92 7.94
CA ARG A 159 -25.93 -5.92 8.10
C ARG A 159 -25.71 -6.78 9.35
N LYS A 160 -24.47 -7.16 9.64
CA LYS A 160 -24.14 -7.88 10.88
C LYS A 160 -24.48 -7.07 12.14
N LEU A 161 -24.13 -5.78 12.17
CA LEU A 161 -24.44 -4.90 13.30
C LEU A 161 -25.94 -4.77 13.53
N GLU A 162 -26.73 -4.67 12.47
CA GLU A 162 -28.20 -4.59 12.55
C GLU A 162 -28.80 -5.90 13.07
N ALA A 163 -28.35 -7.04 12.54
CA ALA A 163 -28.78 -8.37 13.00
C ALA A 163 -28.43 -8.62 14.47
N GLU A 164 -27.31 -8.08 14.96
CA GLU A 164 -26.90 -8.14 16.36
C GLU A 164 -27.61 -7.10 17.26
N GLY A 165 -28.51 -6.28 16.72
CA GLY A 165 -29.21 -5.22 17.45
C GLY A 165 -28.32 -4.06 17.90
N LYS A 166 -27.09 -3.95 17.37
CA LYS A 166 -26.15 -2.86 17.69
C LYS A 166 -26.48 -1.56 16.98
N ILE A 167 -27.29 -1.63 15.93
CA ILE A 167 -27.89 -0.48 15.26
C ILE A 167 -29.39 -0.73 15.02
N PRO A 168 -30.22 0.32 14.94
CA PRO A 168 -31.65 0.17 14.68
C PRO A 168 -31.95 -0.49 13.32
N PRO A 169 -33.10 -1.16 13.15
CA PRO A 169 -33.55 -1.64 11.85
C PRO A 169 -33.66 -0.51 10.80
N GLY A 170 -33.18 -0.76 9.59
CA GLY A 170 -33.08 0.19 8.47
C GLY A 170 -31.84 1.08 8.52
N GLU A 171 -31.07 1.09 9.61
CA GLU A 171 -29.90 1.94 9.76
C GLU A 171 -28.72 1.48 8.89
N ALA A 172 -28.59 0.17 8.66
CA ALA A 172 -27.55 -0.39 7.81
C ALA A 172 -27.63 0.17 6.38
N GLU A 173 -28.81 0.15 5.78
CA GLU A 173 -29.05 0.64 4.42
C GLU A 173 -28.80 2.15 4.31
N ARG A 174 -29.27 2.92 5.29
CA ARG A 174 -29.04 4.38 5.34
C ARG A 174 -27.55 4.71 5.33
N ARG A 175 -26.76 4.03 6.17
CA ARG A 175 -25.31 4.22 6.25
C ARG A 175 -24.59 3.76 4.98
N LEU A 176 -25.00 2.63 4.40
CA LEU A 176 -24.43 2.13 3.13
C LEU A 176 -24.60 3.15 1.99
N LYS A 177 -25.79 3.75 1.88
CA LYS A 177 -26.06 4.78 0.88
C LYS A 177 -25.13 5.98 1.03
N ALA A 178 -24.90 6.43 2.27
CA ALA A 178 -23.98 7.53 2.55
C ALA A 178 -22.52 7.18 2.20
N LEU A 179 -22.04 6.00 2.61
CA LEU A 179 -20.68 5.54 2.34
C LEU A 179 -20.39 5.40 0.84
N ARG A 180 -21.34 4.87 0.07
CA ARG A 180 -21.23 4.75 -1.39
C ARG A 180 -21.18 6.09 -2.09
N ALA A 181 -21.88 7.10 -1.55
CA ALA A 181 -21.90 8.45 -2.12
C ALA A 181 -20.64 9.28 -1.80
N SER A 182 -19.88 8.91 -0.77
CA SER A 182 -18.69 9.65 -0.32
C SER A 182 -17.36 9.09 -0.87
N ARG A 183 -17.37 8.05 -1.70
CA ARG A 183 -16.18 7.37 -2.24
C ARG A 183 -15.92 7.69 -3.70
#